data_AF-A0A0W8EV83-F1
#
_entry.id   AF-A0A0W8EV83-F1
#
_cell.length_a   1.000
_cell.length_b   1.000
_cell.length_c   1.000
_cell.angle_alpha   90.00
_cell.angle_beta   90.00
_cell.angle_gamma   90.00
#
_symmetry.space_group_name_H-M   'P 1'
#
loop_
_entity.id
_entity.type
_entity.pdbx_description
1 polymer ?
#
loop_
_entity_poly.entity_id
_entity_poly.type
_entity_poly.pdbx_seq_one_letter_code
_entity_poly.pdbx_strand_id
1 'polypeptide(L)' 'MLSNSDPRNHDPADDFFDALYTGYRVDRVPAKRMINADGTRRGAIKEIIVTNYEPAKRP' A
#
# COMPACT_ATOMS: atom_id res chain seq x y z
N MET A 1 -5.55 10.61 5.88
CA MET A 1 -4.59 9.73 5.18
C MET A 1 -4.41 8.47 6.00
N LEU A 2 -4.48 7.31 5.34
CA LEU A 2 -4.27 5.99 5.95
C LEU A 2 -3.20 5.23 5.14
N SER A 3 -2.42 4.38 5.80
CA SER A 3 -1.43 3.50 5.16
C SER A 3 -1.65 2.06 5.60
N ASN A 4 -1.53 1.10 4.67
CA ASN A 4 -1.55 -0.32 5.00
C ASN A 4 -0.76 -1.14 3.98
N SER A 5 -0.43 -2.39 4.32
CA SER A 5 0.22 -3.32 3.40
C SER A 5 -0.71 -3.60 2.22
N ASP A 6 -0.14 -3.63 1.01
CA ASP A 6 -0.88 -4.02 -0.18
C ASP A 6 -1.22 -5.52 -0.11
N PRO A 7 -2.51 -5.93 -0.12
CA PRO A 7 -2.87 -7.35 -0.12
C PRO A 7 -2.40 -8.07 -1.38
N ARG A 8 -2.15 -7.33 -2.47
CA ARG A 8 -1.59 -7.82 -3.73
C ARG A 8 -0.13 -8.25 -3.65
N ASN A 9 0.53 -8.00 -2.51
CA ASN A 9 1.82 -8.65 -2.23
C ASN A 9 1.67 -10.17 -2.01
N HIS A 10 0.49 -10.63 -1.59
CA HIS A 10 0.21 -12.05 -1.33
C HIS A 10 -0.67 -12.66 -2.41
N ASP A 11 -1.76 -11.98 -2.79
CA ASP A 11 -2.66 -12.40 -3.86
C ASP A 11 -2.86 -11.25 -4.86
N PRO A 12 -2.27 -11.31 -6.07
CA PRO A 12 -2.41 -10.27 -7.08
C PRO A 12 -3.85 -9.93 -7.48
N ALA A 13 -4.82 -10.82 -7.25
CA ALA A 13 -6.23 -10.62 -7.54
C ALA A 13 -7.01 -9.97 -6.38
N ASP A 14 -6.42 -9.81 -5.20
CA ASP A 14 -7.08 -9.19 -4.06
C ASP A 14 -7.31 -7.69 -4.29
N ASP A 15 -8.58 -7.32 -4.41
CA ASP A 15 -9.07 -5.97 -4.65
C ASP A 15 -9.84 -5.39 -3.44
N PHE A 16 -9.74 -6.03 -2.27
CA PHE A 16 -10.53 -5.66 -1.08
C PHE A 16 -10.45 -4.16 -0.75
N PHE A 17 -9.25 -3.58 -0.74
CA PHE A 17 -9.09 -2.15 -0.44
C PHE A 17 -9.51 -1.23 -1.59
N ASP A 18 -9.49 -1.69 -2.84
CA ASP A 18 -9.98 -0.89 -3.96
C ASP A 18 -11.52 -0.82 -3.92
N ALA A 19 -12.17 -1.92 -3.55
CA ALA A 19 -13.62 -1.97 -3.33
C ALA A 19 -14.04 -1.20 -2.06
N LEU A 20 -13.32 -1.37 -0.94
CA LEU A 20 -13.63 -0.68 0.31
C LEU A 20 -13.48 0.85 0.19
N TYR A 21 -12.52 1.30 -0.62
CA TYR A 21 -12.17 2.72 -0.76
C TYR A 21 -12.44 3.27 -2.17
N THR A 22 -13.47 2.77 -2.87
CA THR A 22 -13.77 3.17 -4.27
C THR A 22 -13.96 4.69 -4.47
N GLY A 23 -14.39 5.44 -3.45
CA GLY A 23 -14.52 6.90 -3.49
C GLY A 23 -13.28 7.68 -3.09
N TYR A 24 -12.16 7.02 -2.81
CA TYR A 24 -10.92 7.62 -2.33
C TYR A 24 -9.79 7.37 -3.33
N ARG A 25 -8.73 8.16 -3.20
CA ARG A 25 -7.49 7.90 -3.93
C ARG A 25 -6.71 6.81 -3.20
N VAL A 26 -6.36 5.75 -3.91
CA VAL A 26 -5.51 4.65 -3.41
C VAL A 26 -4.22 4.63 -4.23
N ASP A 27 -3.12 5.08 -3.65
CA ASP A 27 -1.79 5.01 -4.26
C ASP A 27 -1.03 3.78 -3.74
N ARG A 28 -0.39 3.03 -4.63
CA ARG A 28 0.42 1.85 -4.29
C ARG A 28 1.90 2.19 -4.42
N VAL A 29 2.62 2.23 -3.30
CA VAL A 29 4.01 2.70 -3.26
C VAL A 29 4.95 1.61 -2.76
N PRO A 30 6.18 1.51 -3.28
CA PRO A 30 7.18 0.63 -2.71
C PRO A 30 7.61 1.16 -1.34
N ALA A 31 7.60 0.29 -0.33
CA ALA A 31 8.11 0.56 1.01
C ALA A 31 9.08 -0.54 1.44
N LYS A 32 10.15 -0.15 2.12
CA LYS A 32 11.12 -1.11 2.68
C LYS A 32 10.62 -1.59 4.05
N ARG A 33 10.23 -2.87 4.14
CA ARG A 33 9.97 -3.52 5.43
C ARG A 33 11.30 -3.85 6.09
N MET A 34 11.77 -2.96 6.94
CA MET A 34 13.00 -3.16 7.71
C MET A 34 12.82 -4.16 8.86
N ILE A 35 11.58 -4.44 9.27
CA ILE A 35 11.26 -5.32 10.40
C ILE A 35 10.32 -6.44 9.90
N ASN A 36 10.82 -7.68 9.95
CA ASN A 36 10.05 -8.92 9.77
C ASN A 36 10.66 -9.99 10.70
N ALA A 37 9.82 -10.87 11.27
CA ALA A 37 10.26 -11.98 12.10
C ALA A 37 11.14 -12.96 11.31
N ASP A 38 10.83 -13.18 10.04
CA ASP A 38 11.67 -13.89 9.09
C ASP A 38 12.56 -12.89 8.34
N GLY A 39 13.86 -12.92 8.63
CA GLY A 39 14.85 -12.03 8.01
C GLY A 39 14.91 -12.15 6.48
N THR A 40 14.58 -13.31 5.93
CA THR A 40 14.59 -13.55 4.47
C THR A 40 13.47 -12.81 3.74
N ARG A 41 12.42 -12.42 4.48
CA ARG A 41 11.26 -11.67 3.96
C ARG A 41 11.36 -10.16 4.19
N ARG A 42 12.50 -9.68 4.70
CA ARG A 42 12.80 -8.24 4.73
C ARG A 42 13.13 -7.79 3.31
N GLY A 43 12.57 -6.67 2.89
CA GLY A 43 12.71 -6.22 1.50
C GLY A 43 11.70 -5.16 1.12
N ALA A 44 11.69 -4.80 -0.16
CA ALA A 44 10.69 -3.90 -0.71
C ALA A 44 9.37 -4.66 -0.91
N ILE A 45 8.30 -4.14 -0.30
CA ILE A 45 6.93 -4.59 -0.55
C ILE A 45 6.11 -3.38 -0.98
N LYS A 46 4.90 -3.60 -1.50
CA LYS A 46 3.97 -2.49 -1.78
C LYS A 46 3.14 -2.17 -0.53
N GLU A 47 2.93 -0.90 -0.30
CA GLU A 47 1.96 -0.37 0.67
C GLU A 47 0.91 0.43 -0.09
N ILE A 48 -0.31 0.45 0.40
CA ILE A 48 -1.36 1.37 -0.02
C ILE A 48 -1.32 2.63 0.83
N ILE A 49 -1.49 3.78 0.19
CA ILE A 49 -1.77 5.08 0.81
C ILE A 49 -3.14 5.52 0.33
N VAL A 50 -4.06 5.72 1.28
CA VAL A 50 -5.43 6.14 1.01
C VAL A 50 -5.63 7.59 1.44
N THR A 51 -6.04 8.45 0.51
CA THR A 51 -6.32 9.87 0.77
C THR A 51 -7.72 10.27 0.29
N ASN A 52 -8.31 11.22 1.01
CA ASN A 52 -9.56 11.90 0.64
C ASN A 52 -9.30 13.29 0.05
N TYR A 53 -8.10 13.51 -0.46
CA TYR A 53 -7.61 14.75 -1.05
C TYR A 53 -6.56 14.43 -2.12
N GLU A 54 -6.33 15.37 -3.02
CA GLU A 54 -5.25 15.27 -3.99
C GLU A 54 -3.89 15.50 -3.31
N PRO A 55 -2.94 14.56 -3.42
CA PRO A 55 -1.61 14.75 -2.85
C PRO A 55 -0.94 15.95 -3.51
N ALA A 56 -0.23 16.75 -2.71
CA ALA A 56 0.53 17.88 -3.21
C ALA A 56 1.48 17.42 -4.33
N LYS A 57 1.52 18.16 -5.44
CA LYS A 57 2.48 17.90 -6.52
C LYS A 57 3.88 17.93 -5.92
N ARG A 58 4.64 16.84 -6.09
CA ARG A 58 6.06 16.85 -5.75
C ARG A 58 6.77 17.83 -6.70
N PRO A 59 7.63 18.73 -6.19
CA PRO A 59 8.43 19.61 -7.04
C PRO A 59 9.40 18.81 -7.92
#